data_AF-A0A1Q3E4W6-F1
#
_entry.id   AF-A0A1Q3E4W6-F1
#
_cell.length_a   1.000
_cell.length_b   1.000
_cell.length_c   1.000
_cell.angle_alpha   90.00
_cell.angle_beta   90.00
_cell.angle_gamma   90.00
#
_symmetry.space_group_name_H-M   'P 1'
#
loop_
_entity.id
_entity.type
_entity.pdbx_description
1 polymer ?
#
loop_
_entity_poly.entity_id
_entity_poly.type
_entity_poly.pdbx_seq_one_letter_code
_entity_poly.pdbx_strand_id
1 'polypeptide(L)'
;MTPLQDKLQNMRSVPTRIIQAANAETFTCNIAGNLQIDLPINTDGITKSLTLQNTLLCPNTPDTLVLLGKLDDAGYVMVIKDGTLKIINRQGETIGIVPKTNGLYQIPSAEYAYAIKATSMVSLYEVHCIAGHQNYTYVKHMFKSNQVHGIKLDPKQMEEPKCRTCMLAKATRFPISKIRASPRVEKFGDVFHMNVWEPASV
;
A
#
# COMPACT_ATOMS: atom_id res chain seq x y z
N MET A 1 0.37 -0.21 -12.08
CA MET A 1 -0.39 -1.48 -12.01
C MET A 1 -1.85 -1.11 -12.07
N THR A 2 -2.67 -1.81 -12.84
CA THR A 2 -4.13 -1.63 -12.80
C THR A 2 -4.62 -1.98 -11.38
N PRO A 3 -5.51 -1.19 -10.77
CA PRO A 3 -6.14 -1.60 -9.53
C PRO A 3 -6.87 -2.93 -9.71
N LEU A 4 -6.90 -3.78 -8.67
CA LEU A 4 -7.64 -5.05 -8.64
C LEU A 4 -7.18 -6.13 -9.63
N GLN A 5 -5.95 -6.04 -10.17
CA GLN A 5 -5.41 -7.09 -11.04
C GLN A 5 -5.38 -8.47 -10.35
N ASP A 6 -5.12 -8.50 -9.04
CA ASP A 6 -5.13 -9.67 -8.18
C ASP A 6 -6.50 -10.35 -8.08
N LYS A 7 -7.59 -9.58 -8.28
CA LYS A 7 -8.96 -10.10 -8.32
C LYS A 7 -9.39 -10.63 -9.69
N LEU A 8 -8.55 -10.48 -10.71
CA LEU A 8 -8.84 -10.97 -12.05
C LEU A 8 -8.51 -12.46 -12.13
N GLN A 9 -9.54 -13.29 -12.06
CA GLN A 9 -9.43 -14.75 -12.13
C GLN A 9 -9.47 -15.24 -13.57
N ASN A 10 -8.99 -16.46 -13.81
CA ASN A 10 -9.03 -17.14 -15.12
C ASN A 10 -8.46 -16.28 -16.27
N MET A 11 -7.32 -15.63 -16.01
CA MET A 11 -6.67 -14.78 -17.00
C MET A 11 -6.31 -15.59 -18.24
N ARG A 12 -6.68 -15.04 -19.41
CA ARG A 12 -6.37 -15.60 -20.72
C ARG A 12 -5.89 -14.50 -21.66
N SER A 13 -4.96 -14.88 -22.54
CA SER A 13 -4.56 -14.01 -23.65
C SER A 13 -5.71 -13.88 -24.64
N VAL A 14 -5.95 -12.66 -25.12
CA VAL A 14 -6.94 -12.33 -26.14
C VAL A 14 -6.30 -11.49 -27.24
N PRO A 15 -6.85 -11.47 -28.46
CA PRO A 15 -6.37 -10.56 -29.51
C PRO A 15 -6.30 -9.13 -28.99
N THR A 16 -5.21 -8.43 -29.31
CA THR A 16 -4.97 -7.06 -28.84
C THR A 16 -6.14 -6.17 -29.22
N ARG A 17 -6.79 -5.60 -28.21
CA ARG A 17 -7.82 -4.57 -28.36
C ARG A 17 -7.20 -3.21 -28.08
N ILE A 18 -7.49 -2.26 -28.95
CA ILE A 18 -7.11 -0.85 -28.77
C ILE A 18 -8.37 -0.12 -28.32
N ILE A 19 -8.33 0.45 -27.11
CA ILE A 19 -9.41 1.24 -26.54
C ILE A 19 -8.98 2.69 -26.58
N GLN A 20 -9.77 3.54 -27.23
CA GLN A 20 -9.56 4.99 -27.23
C GLN A 20 -10.40 5.62 -26.12
N ALA A 21 -9.76 6.38 -25.24
CA ALA A 21 -10.43 7.17 -24.22
C ALA A 21 -10.88 8.54 -24.76
N ALA A 22 -11.71 9.23 -23.97
CA ALA A 22 -12.27 10.52 -24.34
C ALA A 22 -11.22 11.63 -24.54
N ASN A 23 -10.04 11.51 -23.91
CA ASN A 23 -8.89 12.39 -24.09
C ASN A 23 -8.03 12.04 -25.32
N ALA A 24 -8.52 11.15 -26.20
CA ALA A 24 -7.82 10.59 -27.35
C ALA A 24 -6.60 9.71 -27.05
N GLU A 25 -6.27 9.46 -25.77
CA GLU A 25 -5.27 8.46 -25.41
C GLU A 25 -5.79 7.07 -25.76
N THR A 26 -4.87 6.17 -26.12
CA THR A 26 -5.18 4.79 -26.45
C THR A 26 -4.53 3.83 -25.46
N PHE A 27 -5.29 2.81 -25.07
CA PHE A 27 -4.82 1.74 -24.19
C PHE A 27 -4.93 0.41 -24.92
N THR A 28 -3.86 -0.37 -24.89
CA THR A 28 -3.83 -1.72 -25.44
C THR A 28 -4.15 -2.73 -24.35
N CYS A 29 -5.12 -3.59 -24.59
CA CYS A 29 -5.51 -4.64 -23.65
C CYS A 29 -5.47 -5.99 -24.38
N ASN A 30 -4.61 -6.91 -23.91
CA ASN A 30 -4.36 -8.24 -24.49
C ASN A 30 -4.66 -9.38 -23.52
N ILE A 31 -5.15 -9.05 -22.32
CA ILE A 31 -5.52 -10.02 -21.29
C ILE A 31 -6.99 -9.79 -20.92
N ALA A 32 -7.75 -10.87 -20.84
CA ALA A 32 -9.11 -10.88 -20.32
C ALA A 32 -9.23 -11.88 -19.17
N GLY A 33 -10.14 -11.65 -18.25
CA GLY A 33 -10.46 -12.58 -17.17
C GLY A 33 -11.81 -12.28 -16.54
N ASN A 34 -12.07 -12.91 -15.40
CA ASN A 34 -13.28 -12.71 -14.63
C ASN A 34 -12.94 -11.88 -13.40
N LEU A 35 -13.52 -10.69 -13.29
CA LEU A 35 -13.27 -9.80 -12.17
C LEU A 35 -14.39 -9.99 -11.13
N GLN A 36 -14.03 -10.40 -9.92
CA GLN A 36 -14.96 -10.45 -8.80
C GLN A 36 -14.88 -9.13 -8.02
N ILE A 37 -16.02 -8.46 -7.88
CA ILE A 37 -16.16 -7.23 -7.11
C ILE A 37 -17.20 -7.40 -6.00
N ASP A 38 -16.98 -6.78 -4.86
CA ASP A 38 -17.92 -6.81 -3.74
C ASP A 38 -18.72 -5.52 -3.72
N LEU A 39 -20.04 -5.65 -3.86
CA LEU A 39 -20.97 -4.53 -3.91
C LEU A 39 -21.60 -4.31 -2.54
N PRO A 40 -21.60 -3.08 -1.98
CA PRO A 40 -22.31 -2.80 -0.73
C PRO A 40 -23.81 -2.94 -0.93
N ILE A 41 -24.50 -3.69 -0.06
CA ILE A 41 -25.97 -3.83 -0.07
C ILE A 41 -26.61 -2.75 0.80
N ASN A 42 -25.91 -2.32 1.86
CA ASN A 42 -26.35 -1.31 2.81
C ASN A 42 -25.14 -0.52 3.35
N THR A 43 -25.43 0.44 4.24
CA THR A 43 -24.42 1.23 4.94
C THR A 43 -23.70 0.48 6.08
N ASP A 44 -24.18 -0.71 6.44
CA ASP A 44 -23.69 -1.49 7.60
C ASP A 44 -22.49 -2.37 7.24
N GLY A 45 -21.90 -2.16 6.05
CA GLY A 45 -20.73 -2.91 5.56
C GLY A 45 -21.06 -4.30 5.01
N ILE A 46 -22.34 -4.66 4.83
CA ILE A 46 -22.72 -5.93 4.21
C ILE A 46 -22.52 -5.82 2.69
N THR A 47 -21.73 -6.74 2.13
CA THR A 47 -21.45 -6.79 0.70
C THR A 47 -21.94 -8.08 0.04
N LYS A 48 -22.29 -8.02 -1.25
CA LYS A 48 -22.57 -9.19 -2.09
C LYS A 48 -21.59 -9.19 -3.27
N SER A 49 -20.99 -10.33 -3.54
CA SER A 49 -20.06 -10.46 -4.66
C SER A 49 -20.80 -10.51 -5.99
N LEU A 50 -20.25 -9.81 -6.98
CA LEU A 50 -20.65 -9.82 -8.38
C LEU A 50 -19.44 -10.19 -9.23
N THR A 51 -19.62 -11.17 -10.13
CA THR A 51 -18.57 -11.59 -11.07
C THR A 51 -18.81 -10.98 -12.44
N LEU A 52 -17.92 -10.09 -12.87
CA LEU A 52 -17.88 -9.50 -14.20
C LEU A 52 -17.10 -10.40 -15.17
N GLN A 53 -17.83 -11.03 -16.08
CA GLN A 53 -17.28 -11.96 -17.07
C GLN A 53 -16.58 -11.20 -18.20
N ASN A 54 -15.48 -11.76 -18.74
CA ASN A 54 -14.74 -11.20 -19.87
C ASN A 54 -14.27 -9.75 -19.66
N THR A 55 -13.84 -9.43 -18.44
CA THR A 55 -13.25 -8.13 -18.08
C THR A 55 -11.87 -8.00 -18.69
N LEU A 56 -11.60 -6.89 -19.37
CA LEU A 56 -10.28 -6.61 -19.96
C LEU A 56 -9.34 -6.01 -18.92
N LEU A 57 -8.13 -6.55 -18.83
CA LEU A 57 -7.07 -5.93 -18.06
C LEU A 57 -6.38 -4.88 -18.91
N CYS A 58 -6.41 -3.63 -18.46
CA CYS A 58 -5.75 -2.51 -19.11
C CYS A 58 -4.66 -1.95 -18.17
N PRO A 59 -3.39 -2.38 -18.32
CA PRO A 59 -2.28 -2.11 -17.38
C PRO A 59 -2.03 -0.64 -17.03
N ASN A 60 -2.39 0.24 -17.97
CA ASN A 60 -2.04 1.66 -17.96
C ASN A 60 -3.19 2.57 -17.49
N THR A 61 -4.32 2.01 -17.05
CA THR A 61 -5.43 2.80 -16.51
C THR A 61 -5.34 2.90 -14.99
N PRO A 62 -5.44 4.11 -14.40
CA PRO A 62 -5.29 4.32 -12.97
C PRO A 62 -6.49 3.80 -12.16
N ASP A 63 -7.66 3.69 -12.79
CA ASP A 63 -8.91 3.29 -12.15
C ASP A 63 -9.52 2.07 -12.85
N THR A 64 -10.21 1.23 -12.07
CA THR A 64 -11.01 0.11 -12.61
C THR A 64 -12.39 0.63 -12.97
N LEU A 65 -12.63 0.81 -14.27
CA LEU A 65 -13.92 1.27 -14.79
C LEU A 65 -14.81 0.09 -15.16
N VAL A 66 -16.05 0.11 -14.67
CA VAL A 66 -17.09 -0.85 -15.06
C VAL A 66 -18.13 -0.13 -15.91
N LEU A 67 -18.31 -0.59 -17.15
CA LEU A 67 -19.37 -0.06 -18.02
C LEU A 67 -20.73 -0.53 -17.51
N LEU A 68 -21.62 0.42 -17.20
CA LEU A 68 -23.01 0.12 -16.84
C LEU A 68 -23.73 -0.66 -17.95
N GLY A 69 -23.48 -0.34 -19.22
CA GLY A 69 -24.07 -1.08 -20.35
C GLY A 69 -23.69 -2.57 -20.35
N LYS A 70 -22.54 -2.96 -19.79
CA LYS A 70 -22.18 -4.38 -19.65
C LYS A 70 -22.97 -5.09 -18.55
N LEU A 71 -23.41 -4.36 -17.53
CA LEU A 71 -24.34 -4.88 -16.52
C LEU A 71 -25.73 -5.07 -17.12
N ASP A 72 -26.18 -4.13 -17.95
CA ASP A 72 -27.44 -4.23 -18.69
C ASP A 72 -27.43 -5.42 -19.67
N ASP A 73 -26.37 -5.57 -20.48
CA ASP A 73 -26.17 -6.71 -21.38
C ASP A 73 -26.20 -8.06 -20.61
N ALA A 74 -25.74 -8.07 -19.36
CA ALA A 74 -25.76 -9.24 -18.49
C ALA A 74 -27.14 -9.50 -17.85
N GLY A 75 -28.12 -8.61 -18.06
CA GLY A 75 -29.48 -8.71 -17.55
C GLY A 75 -29.64 -8.23 -16.11
N TYR A 76 -28.75 -7.35 -15.64
CA TYR A 76 -28.98 -6.62 -14.39
C TYR A 76 -29.81 -5.37 -14.64
N VAL A 77 -30.74 -5.09 -13.75
CA VAL A 77 -31.51 -3.84 -13.77
C VAL A 77 -30.79 -2.82 -12.91
N MET A 78 -30.57 -1.63 -13.45
CA MET A 78 -29.96 -0.51 -12.75
C MET A 78 -31.00 0.57 -12.51
N VAL A 79 -31.21 0.92 -11.24
CA VAL A 79 -32.08 2.03 -10.84
C VAL A 79 -31.19 3.15 -10.34
N ILE A 80 -31.16 4.25 -11.10
CA ILE A 80 -30.40 5.45 -10.75
C ILE A 80 -31.38 6.52 -10.25
N LYS A 81 -31.29 6.84 -8.96
CA LYS A 81 -32.15 7.85 -8.34
C LYS A 81 -31.50 8.38 -7.07
N ASP A 82 -31.80 9.64 -6.72
CA ASP A 82 -31.44 10.23 -5.43
C ASP A 82 -29.94 10.11 -5.09
N GLY A 83 -29.08 10.23 -6.10
CA GLY A 83 -27.62 10.13 -5.93
C GLY A 83 -27.10 8.71 -5.69
N THR A 84 -27.89 7.67 -5.97
CA THR A 84 -27.50 6.27 -5.79
C THR A 84 -27.69 5.46 -7.07
N LEU A 85 -26.86 4.43 -7.26
CA LEU A 85 -27.00 3.39 -8.27
C LEU A 85 -27.36 2.09 -7.56
N LYS A 86 -28.58 1.63 -7.76
CA LYS A 86 -29.05 0.34 -7.26
C LYS A 86 -28.97 -0.71 -8.36
N ILE A 87 -28.32 -1.83 -8.09
CA ILE A 87 -28.13 -2.95 -9.03
C ILE A 87 -29.01 -4.11 -8.57
N ILE A 88 -29.83 -4.62 -9.47
CA ILE A 88 -30.84 -5.65 -9.21
C ILE A 88 -30.59 -6.83 -10.16
N ASN A 89 -30.59 -8.05 -9.63
CA ASN A 89 -30.43 -9.26 -10.44
C ASN A 89 -31.74 -9.66 -11.14
N ARG A 90 -31.68 -10.69 -11.98
CA ARG A 90 -32.83 -11.21 -12.74
C ARG A 90 -33.95 -11.75 -11.84
N GLN A 91 -33.64 -12.12 -10.60
CA GLN A 91 -34.58 -12.58 -9.59
C GLN A 91 -35.30 -11.43 -8.88
N GLY A 92 -34.97 -10.17 -9.20
CA GLY A 92 -35.53 -8.99 -8.54
C GLY A 92 -34.86 -8.65 -7.20
N GLU A 93 -33.79 -9.35 -6.81
CA GLU A 93 -33.04 -9.05 -5.60
C GLU A 93 -32.07 -7.91 -5.83
N THR A 94 -31.97 -7.02 -4.84
CA THR A 94 -30.92 -6.01 -4.82
C THR A 94 -29.58 -6.67 -4.48
N ILE A 95 -28.59 -6.47 -5.35
CA ILE A 95 -27.23 -6.99 -5.15
C ILE A 95 -26.21 -5.91 -4.84
N GLY A 96 -26.57 -4.63 -5.00
CA GLY A 96 -25.70 -3.52 -4.65
C GLY A 96 -26.41 -2.17 -4.65
N ILE A 97 -25.97 -1.27 -3.79
CA ILE A 97 -26.37 0.14 -3.70
C ILE A 97 -25.09 0.97 -3.62
N VAL A 98 -24.73 1.60 -4.73
CA VAL A 98 -23.48 2.34 -4.88
C VAL A 98 -23.76 3.85 -4.83
N PRO A 99 -23.18 4.61 -3.88
CA PRO A 99 -23.38 6.05 -3.81
C PRO A 99 -22.65 6.78 -4.94
N LYS A 100 -23.20 7.92 -5.36
CA LYS A 100 -22.55 8.84 -6.30
C LYS A 100 -21.59 9.76 -5.55
N THR A 101 -20.33 9.74 -5.94
CA THR A 101 -19.26 10.59 -5.40
C THR A 101 -18.52 11.22 -6.58
N ASN A 102 -18.39 12.56 -6.59
CA ASN A 102 -17.70 13.31 -7.66
C ASN A 102 -18.15 12.96 -9.09
N GLY A 103 -19.46 12.72 -9.28
CA GLY A 103 -20.00 12.40 -10.60
C GLY A 103 -19.97 10.92 -10.97
N LEU A 104 -19.27 10.06 -10.21
CA LEU A 104 -19.13 8.63 -10.48
C LEU A 104 -19.82 7.78 -9.41
N TYR A 105 -20.24 6.57 -9.77
CA TYR A 105 -20.70 5.56 -8.81
C TYR A 105 -19.50 4.75 -8.35
N GLN A 106 -19.01 5.08 -7.16
CA GLN A 106 -17.76 4.54 -6.64
C GLN A 106 -18.06 3.42 -5.65
N ILE A 107 -17.53 2.22 -5.93
CA ILE A 107 -17.58 1.12 -4.99
C ILE A 107 -16.46 1.34 -3.97
N PRO A 108 -16.78 1.58 -2.68
CA PRO A 108 -15.74 1.70 -1.66
C PRO A 108 -15.03 0.36 -1.54
N SER A 109 -13.73 0.33 -1.87
CA SER A 109 -12.89 -0.82 -1.59
C SER A 109 -12.14 -0.56 -0.27
N ALA A 110 -12.22 -1.50 0.66
CA ALA A 110 -11.42 -1.47 1.90
C ALA A 110 -9.94 -1.84 1.65
N GLU A 111 -9.55 -1.98 0.39
CA GLU A 111 -8.26 -2.52 0.01
C GLU A 111 -7.17 -1.47 0.02
N TYR A 112 -5.95 -1.96 0.22
CA TYR A 112 -4.74 -1.16 0.16
C TYR A 112 -4.68 -0.47 -1.21
N ALA A 113 -5.02 0.81 -1.23
CA ALA A 113 -4.74 1.69 -2.34
C ALA A 113 -3.22 1.79 -2.46
N TYR A 114 -2.60 0.86 -3.20
CA TYR A 114 -1.25 1.07 -3.67
C TYR A 114 -1.32 2.29 -4.57
N ALA A 115 -0.73 3.39 -4.14
CA ALA A 115 -0.71 4.62 -4.90
C ALA A 115 -0.20 4.33 -6.31
N ILE A 116 -1.11 4.34 -7.29
CA ILE A 116 -0.72 4.34 -8.70
C ILE A 116 -0.30 5.77 -9.00
N LYS A 117 0.95 6.10 -8.70
CA LYS A 117 1.61 7.22 -9.35
C LYS A 117 3.12 7.09 -9.27
N ALA A 118 3.68 7.02 -10.47
CA ALA A 118 5.07 6.88 -10.83
C ALA A 118 5.71 5.53 -10.49
N THR A 119 6.31 4.93 -11.51
CA THR A 119 7.52 4.12 -11.43
C THR A 119 8.66 4.98 -10.85
N SER A 120 8.44 5.68 -9.74
CA SER A 120 9.48 6.41 -9.03
C SER A 120 10.38 5.34 -8.45
N MET A 121 11.42 5.04 -9.20
CA MET A 121 12.54 4.28 -8.68
C MET A 121 13.11 5.11 -7.55
N VAL A 122 13.13 4.53 -6.36
CA VAL A 122 13.65 5.17 -5.16
C VAL A 122 15.01 4.58 -4.86
N SER A 123 15.89 5.40 -4.32
CA SER A 123 17.18 4.95 -3.83
C SER A 123 17.01 4.01 -2.64
N LEU A 124 18.03 3.17 -2.41
CA LEU A 124 18.10 2.34 -1.22
C LEU A 124 18.05 3.17 0.08
N TYR A 125 18.59 4.39 0.06
CA TYR A 125 18.58 5.32 1.18
C TYR A 125 17.17 5.84 1.50
N GLU A 126 16.39 6.21 0.49
CA GLU A 126 15.02 6.68 0.69
C GLU A 126 14.14 5.58 1.28
N VAL A 127 14.27 4.35 0.77
CA VAL A 127 13.55 3.20 1.32
C VAL A 127 13.96 2.94 2.76
N HIS A 128 15.25 3.04 3.09
CA HIS A 128 15.72 2.95 4.46
C HIS A 128 15.00 3.97 5.38
N CYS A 129 14.84 5.22 4.94
CA CYS A 129 14.11 6.24 5.69
C CYS A 129 12.60 5.94 5.78
N ILE A 130 11.95 5.61 4.66
CA ILE A 130 10.51 5.30 4.57
C ILE A 130 10.15 4.09 5.44
N ALA A 131 11.01 3.07 5.47
CA ALA A 131 10.83 1.88 6.28
C ALA A 131 11.13 2.10 7.78
N GLY A 132 11.34 3.35 8.22
CA GLY A 132 11.62 3.65 9.62
C GLY A 132 13.04 3.25 10.04
N HIS A 133 14.03 3.55 9.19
CA HIS A 133 15.45 3.34 9.47
C HIS A 133 15.88 1.86 9.62
N GLN A 134 15.20 0.95 8.92
CA GLN A 134 15.57 -0.47 8.88
C GLN A 134 16.94 -0.69 8.25
N ASN A 135 17.63 -1.76 8.66
CA ASN A 135 18.93 -2.11 8.09
C ASN A 135 18.82 -2.32 6.57
N TYR A 136 19.78 -1.77 5.80
CA TYR A 136 19.90 -2.00 4.36
C TYR A 136 19.84 -3.47 3.96
N THR A 137 20.43 -4.39 4.74
CA THR A 137 20.35 -5.84 4.45
C THR A 137 18.91 -6.34 4.50
N TYR A 138 18.13 -5.87 5.48
CA TYR A 138 16.72 -6.23 5.63
C TYR A 138 15.87 -5.61 4.52
N VAL A 139 16.11 -4.34 4.19
CA VAL A 139 15.46 -3.67 3.06
C VAL A 139 15.73 -4.44 1.75
N LYS A 140 16.98 -4.77 1.46
CA LYS A 140 17.36 -5.57 0.28
C LYS A 140 16.64 -6.92 0.27
N HIS A 141 16.57 -7.61 1.41
CA HIS A 141 15.85 -8.87 1.53
C HIS A 141 14.36 -8.71 1.22
N MET A 142 13.71 -7.69 1.80
CA MET A 142 12.28 -7.41 1.63
C MET A 142 11.89 -7.15 0.15
N PHE A 143 12.75 -6.48 -0.60
CA PHE A 143 12.56 -6.31 -2.05
C PHE A 143 12.86 -7.58 -2.83
N LYS A 144 13.86 -8.37 -2.42
CA LYS A 144 14.21 -9.64 -3.07
C LYS A 144 13.16 -10.73 -2.83
N SER A 145 12.44 -10.69 -1.70
CA SER A 145 11.34 -11.59 -1.35
C SER A 145 9.99 -11.17 -1.91
N ASN A 146 9.93 -10.13 -2.77
CA ASN A 146 8.69 -9.57 -3.32
C ASN A 146 7.64 -9.18 -2.25
N GLN A 147 8.08 -8.77 -1.06
CA GLN A 147 7.18 -8.34 0.03
C GLN A 147 6.80 -6.85 -0.05
N VAL A 148 7.44 -6.08 -0.93
CA VAL A 148 7.10 -4.68 -1.18
C VAL A 148 6.35 -4.55 -2.50
N HIS A 149 5.18 -3.93 -2.45
CA HIS A 149 4.37 -3.60 -3.62
C HIS A 149 4.27 -2.08 -3.78
N GLY A 150 4.22 -1.61 -5.03
CA GLY A 150 4.05 -0.18 -5.36
C GLY A 150 5.32 0.66 -5.38
N ILE A 151 6.46 0.15 -4.91
CA ILE A 151 7.76 0.84 -4.92
C ILE A 151 8.81 -0.05 -5.58
N LYS A 152 9.69 0.52 -6.42
CA LYS A 152 10.84 -0.19 -7.01
C LYS A 152 12.14 0.48 -6.60
N LEU A 153 13.17 -0.31 -6.32
CA LEU A 153 14.52 0.20 -6.10
C LEU A 153 15.16 0.60 -7.44
N ASP A 154 15.83 1.75 -7.48
CA ASP A 154 16.71 2.09 -8.60
C ASP A 154 17.99 1.25 -8.54
N PRO A 155 18.27 0.37 -9.51
CA PRO A 155 19.51 -0.40 -9.54
C PRO A 155 20.77 0.48 -9.60
N LYS A 156 20.65 1.74 -10.02
CA LYS A 156 21.75 2.71 -10.07
C LYS A 156 22.01 3.41 -8.74
N GLN A 157 21.07 3.36 -7.78
CA GLN A 157 21.17 4.07 -6.50
C GLN A 157 21.08 3.11 -5.30
N MET A 158 22.01 2.15 -5.29
CA MET A 158 22.11 1.07 -4.28
C MET A 158 23.17 1.32 -3.20
N GLU A 159 23.66 2.56 -3.10
CA GLU A 159 24.63 2.95 -2.07
C GLU A 159 24.03 2.86 -0.66
N GLU A 160 24.89 2.56 0.32
CA GLU A 160 24.54 2.46 1.74
C GLU A 160 25.18 3.61 2.54
N PRO A 161 24.77 4.87 2.32
CA PRO A 161 25.37 6.00 3.00
C PRO A 161 25.08 5.95 4.51
N LYS A 162 25.96 6.57 5.31
CA LYS A 162 25.75 6.65 6.76
C LYS A 162 24.54 7.52 7.07
N CYS A 163 23.48 6.92 7.61
CA CYS A 163 22.31 7.66 8.08
C CYS A 163 22.60 8.36 9.41
N ARG A 164 22.55 9.70 9.43
CA ARG A 164 22.74 10.52 10.65
C ARG A 164 21.75 10.14 11.75
N THR A 165 20.48 9.94 11.42
CA THR A 165 19.44 9.55 12.38
C THR A 165 19.77 8.21 13.04
N CYS A 166 20.19 7.22 12.26
CA CYS A 166 20.61 5.94 12.84
C CYS A 166 21.83 6.06 13.74
N MET A 167 22.82 6.87 13.36
CA MET A 167 24.03 7.06 14.18
C MET A 167 23.69 7.70 15.53
N LEU A 168 22.79 8.68 15.54
CA LEU A 168 22.36 9.35 16.77
C LEU A 168 21.45 8.44 17.64
N ALA A 169 20.55 7.69 17.01
CA ALA A 169 19.60 6.82 17.71
C ALA A 169 20.25 5.53 18.22
N LYS A 170 21.20 4.96 17.47
CA LYS A 170 21.97 3.77 17.88
C LYS A 170 23.19 4.21 18.69
N ALA A 171 22.95 4.84 19.83
CA ALA A 171 24.00 5.08 20.81
C ALA A 171 24.53 3.73 21.31
N THR A 172 25.64 3.26 20.74
CA THR A 172 26.41 2.19 21.34
C THR A 172 27.12 2.78 22.56
N ARG A 173 26.66 2.46 23.76
CA ARG A 173 27.42 2.77 24.98
C ARG A 173 28.76 2.06 24.83
N PHE A 174 29.87 2.80 24.76
CA PHE A 174 31.18 2.19 24.90
C PHE A 174 31.18 1.37 26.19
N PRO A 175 31.72 0.14 26.18
CA PRO A 175 31.77 -0.66 27.39
C PRO A 175 32.48 0.17 28.46
N ILE A 176 31.83 0.38 29.60
CA ILE A 176 32.51 0.97 30.75
C ILE A 176 33.64 0.03 31.10
N SER A 177 34.86 0.56 31.17
CA SER A 177 36.02 -0.21 31.60
C SER A 177 35.71 -0.86 32.95
N LYS A 178 35.83 -2.19 33.00
CA LYS A 178 35.76 -2.93 34.28
C LYS A 178 36.99 -2.65 35.15
N ILE A 179 38.06 -2.14 34.54
CA ILE A 179 39.30 -1.78 35.22
C ILE A 179 39.18 -0.33 35.66
N ARG A 180 39.37 -0.11 36.96
CA ARG A 180 39.44 1.22 37.55
C ARG A 180 40.63 1.97 36.94
N ALA A 181 40.38 3.15 36.37
CA ALA A 181 41.42 3.97 35.76
C ALA A 181 42.40 4.56 36.80
N SER A 182 41.92 4.78 38.03
CA SER A 182 42.74 5.25 39.15
C SER A 182 43.19 4.11 40.05
N PRO A 183 44.40 4.15 40.61
CA PRO A 183 44.80 3.21 41.65
C PRO A 183 43.90 3.37 42.89
N ARG A 184 43.80 2.30 43.68
CA ARG A 184 43.15 2.35 44.99
C ARG A 184 44.11 3.04 45.98
N VAL A 185 43.59 3.93 46.80
CA VAL A 185 44.36 4.52 47.89
C VAL A 185 44.70 3.48 48.94
N GLU A 186 45.93 3.53 49.45
CA GLU A 186 46.46 2.54 50.39
C GLU A 186 46.27 2.96 51.85
N LYS A 187 46.30 4.27 52.13
CA LYS A 187 46.16 4.80 53.49
C LYS A 187 44.76 5.33 53.73
N PHE A 188 44.30 5.13 54.95
CA PHE A 188 43.05 5.69 55.43
C PHE A 188 43.13 7.22 55.48
N GLY A 189 42.17 7.90 54.87
CA GLY A 189 42.06 9.37 54.88
C GLY A 189 42.71 10.10 53.69
N ASP A 190 43.37 9.40 52.76
CA ASP A 190 44.05 10.05 51.61
C ASP A 190 43.06 10.65 50.60
N VAL A 191 41.88 10.05 50.42
CA VAL A 191 40.84 10.51 49.49
C VAL A 191 39.46 10.38 50.12
N PHE A 192 38.69 11.47 50.09
CA PHE A 192 37.29 11.49 50.48
C PHE A 192 36.41 11.69 49.23
N HIS A 193 35.40 10.85 49.08
CA HIS A 193 34.34 11.05 48.10
C HIS A 193 33.09 11.49 48.84
N MET A 194 32.64 12.72 48.61
CA MET A 194 31.39 13.24 49.15
C MET A 194 30.45 13.49 47.98
N ASN A 195 29.19 13.07 48.13
CA ASN A 195 28.14 13.39 47.17
C ASN A 195 26.99 14.06 47.92
N VAL A 196 26.36 15.04 47.29
CA VAL A 196 25.15 15.67 47.82
C VAL A 196 23.96 14.91 47.23
N TRP A 197 23.02 14.51 48.09
CA TRP A 197 21.74 13.98 47.63
C TRP A 197 20.78 15.15 47.42
N GLU A 198 20.29 15.32 46.20
CA GLU A 198 19.34 16.40 45.86
C GLU A 198 17.91 16.11 46.38
N PRO A 199 16.99 17.08 46.24
CA PRO A 199 16.24 17.65 47.36
C PRO A 199 15.54 16.58 48.22
N ALA A 200 15.79 16.61 49.53
CA ALA A 200 14.98 15.88 50.48
C ALA A 200 13.62 16.59 50.61
N SER A 201 12.53 15.88 50.33
CA SER A 201 11.19 16.34 50.68
C SER A 201 11.06 16.32 52.20
N VAL A 202 11.19 17.50 52.83
CA VAL A 202 10.86 17.72 54.24
C VAL A 202 9.43 18.22 54.34
#